data_AF-A0A2D3VJ17-F1
#
_entry.id   AF-A0A2D3VJ17-F1
#
_cell.length_a   1.000
_cell.length_b   1.000
_cell.length_c   1.000
_cell.angle_alpha   90.00
_cell.angle_beta   90.00
_cell.angle_gamma   90.00
#
_symmetry.space_group_name_H-M   'P 1'
#
loop_
_entity.id
_entity.type
_entity.pdbx_description
1 polymer ?
#
loop_
_entity_poly.entity_id
_entity_poly.type
_entity_poly.pdbx_seq_one_letter_code
_entity_poly.pdbx_strand_id
1 'polypeptide(L)'
;MLGGSSGSNFMMYVRGSDQDYDDWAIITGDETWSSANLKPYMRKHQTLDPIDEAATFDRSLCPFVDENHGMSGPIHTSFNDTFFPIEEDFIKAFDEVTGIAKRPKDPYAGDHIGFYHTLGSIARTGPDKGKRSYAARTYFAPNAQRPNLYVLTEATVSRIELEGTTATDVSFSHGGKAFTAHAKGEVIVSCGAIQSPQILELSGIGDPDVSQSAGVACRVANLAIGNNLQDHVLSGVGWEMKEGILTLDSLADPAVMQAAQKQFIEDQSGPLTSVSSTHCNAILPLVSMPKEEQDNRPRQ
;
A
#
# COMPACT_ATOMS: atom_id res chain seq x y z
N MET A 1 5.73 -14.16 2.06
CA MET A 1 5.73 -14.12 3.54
C MET A 1 4.32 -13.83 4.05
N LEU A 2 3.99 -14.17 5.30
CA LEU A 2 2.69 -13.83 5.88
C LEU A 2 2.53 -12.30 5.98
N GLY A 3 1.38 -11.78 5.57
CA GLY A 3 1.13 -10.34 5.43
C GLY A 3 1.42 -9.78 4.03
N GLY A 4 2.02 -10.60 3.15
CA GLY A 4 2.29 -10.21 1.76
C GLY A 4 3.15 -8.96 1.65
N SER A 5 2.90 -8.15 0.62
CA SER A 5 3.68 -6.94 0.35
C SER A 5 3.60 -5.89 1.47
N SER A 6 2.60 -5.92 2.34
CA SER A 6 2.56 -5.00 3.50
C SER A 6 3.74 -5.21 4.47
N GLY A 7 4.30 -6.43 4.50
CA GLY A 7 5.47 -6.76 5.32
C GLY A 7 6.80 -6.27 4.73
N SER A 8 6.84 -5.86 3.46
CA SER A 8 8.08 -5.55 2.72
C SER A 8 8.04 -4.26 1.89
N ASN A 9 6.88 -3.61 1.73
CA ASN A 9 6.74 -2.36 0.98
C ASN A 9 7.49 -1.19 1.65
N PHE A 10 7.47 -0.03 0.99
CA PHE A 10 8.08 1.20 1.53
C PHE A 10 7.33 1.84 2.69
N MET A 11 6.27 1.22 3.23
CA MET A 11 5.44 1.72 4.34
C MET A 11 4.68 3.03 4.07
N MET A 12 4.78 3.60 2.87
CA MET A 12 3.97 4.78 2.51
C MET A 12 2.49 4.50 2.70
N TYR A 13 1.81 5.39 3.43
CA TYR A 13 0.36 5.38 3.53
C TYR A 13 -0.20 6.49 2.65
N VAL A 14 -0.98 6.09 1.64
CA VAL A 14 -1.70 6.96 0.70
C VAL A 14 -3.09 6.37 0.46
N ARG A 15 -4.04 7.22 0.05
CA ARG A 15 -5.38 6.80 -0.40
C ARG A 15 -5.57 7.25 -1.85
N GLY A 16 -6.54 6.67 -2.55
CA GLY A 16 -6.98 7.18 -3.86
C GLY A 16 -7.66 8.54 -3.72
N SER A 17 -7.86 9.21 -4.84
CA SER A 17 -8.76 10.38 -4.92
C SER A 17 -10.21 9.93 -4.74
N ASP A 18 -11.12 10.85 -4.39
CA ASP A 18 -12.55 10.52 -4.34
C ASP A 18 -13.06 10.01 -5.70
N GLN A 19 -12.56 10.60 -6.79
CA GLN A 19 -12.93 10.23 -8.15
C GLN A 19 -12.54 8.79 -8.49
N ASP A 20 -11.40 8.29 -7.99
CA ASP A 20 -10.94 6.91 -8.27
C ASP A 20 -11.98 5.88 -7.83
N TYR A 21 -12.62 6.12 -6.68
CA TYR A 21 -13.63 5.23 -6.11
C TYR A 21 -15.02 5.45 -6.72
N ASP A 22 -15.38 6.70 -7.02
CA ASP A 22 -16.63 7.01 -7.71
C ASP A 22 -16.62 6.43 -9.14
N ASP A 23 -15.47 6.42 -9.81
CA ASP A 23 -15.28 5.74 -11.09
C ASP A 23 -15.49 4.22 -10.96
N TRP A 24 -15.07 3.60 -9.85
CA TRP A 24 -15.39 2.18 -9.60
C TRP A 24 -16.89 1.96 -9.45
N ALA A 25 -17.60 2.82 -8.71
CA ALA A 25 -19.06 2.74 -8.60
C ALA A 25 -19.74 2.85 -9.97
N ILE A 26 -19.29 3.78 -10.81
CA ILE A 26 -19.81 3.98 -12.17
C ILE A 26 -19.55 2.75 -13.05
N ILE A 27 -18.32 2.25 -13.08
CA ILE A 27 -17.92 1.10 -13.92
C ILE A 27 -18.67 -0.17 -13.52
N THR A 28 -18.85 -0.39 -12.21
CA THR A 28 -19.51 -1.58 -11.68
C THR A 28 -21.04 -1.47 -11.66
N GLY A 29 -21.58 -0.25 -11.72
CA GLY A 29 -22.99 0.02 -11.46
C GLY A 29 -23.39 -0.21 -10.00
N ASP A 30 -22.43 -0.19 -9.08
CA ASP A 30 -22.61 -0.49 -7.66
C ASP A 30 -22.07 0.64 -6.78
N GLU A 31 -22.99 1.44 -6.25
CA GLU A 31 -22.71 2.58 -5.38
C GLU A 31 -21.96 2.22 -4.11
N THR A 32 -21.94 0.94 -3.69
CA THR A 32 -21.17 0.53 -2.49
C THR A 32 -19.66 0.75 -2.65
N TRP A 33 -19.18 0.89 -3.89
CA TRP A 33 -17.79 1.22 -4.21
C TRP A 33 -17.48 2.72 -4.25
N SER A 34 -18.48 3.60 -4.16
CA SER A 34 -18.26 5.06 -4.18
C SER A 34 -17.38 5.51 -3.02
N SER A 35 -16.69 6.64 -3.18
CA SER A 35 -15.81 7.17 -2.14
C SER A 35 -16.57 7.37 -0.82
N ALA A 36 -17.79 7.90 -0.90
CA ALA A 36 -18.65 8.12 0.26
C ALA A 36 -18.89 6.84 1.08
N ASN A 37 -19.09 5.70 0.40
CA ASN A 37 -19.35 4.41 1.03
C ASN A 37 -18.07 3.68 1.46
N LEU A 38 -16.92 3.98 0.85
CA LEU A 38 -15.63 3.40 1.25
C LEU A 38 -14.97 4.16 2.42
N LYS A 39 -15.18 5.47 2.57
CA LYS A 39 -14.61 6.28 3.66
C LYS A 39 -14.80 5.70 5.07
N PRO A 40 -15.97 5.14 5.45
CA PRO A 40 -16.14 4.42 6.72
C PRO A 40 -15.15 3.26 6.91
N TYR A 41 -14.83 2.50 5.87
CA TYR A 41 -13.86 1.40 5.92
C TYR A 41 -12.41 1.91 5.93
N MET A 42 -12.14 3.03 5.26
CA MET A 42 -10.86 3.73 5.34
C MET A 42 -10.56 4.19 6.78
N ARG A 43 -11.56 4.68 7.50
CA ARG A 43 -11.41 4.98 8.93
C ARG A 43 -11.35 3.71 9.77
N LYS A 44 -12.20 2.72 9.50
CA LYS A 44 -12.28 1.47 10.29
C LYS A 44 -10.95 0.71 10.38
N HIS A 45 -10.13 0.71 9.32
CA HIS A 45 -8.86 -0.02 9.35
C HIS A 45 -7.73 0.74 10.06
N GLN A 46 -7.86 2.05 10.24
CA GLN A 46 -6.77 2.94 10.63
C GLN A 46 -6.83 3.28 12.12
N THR A 47 -5.65 3.40 12.74
CA THR A 47 -5.39 4.26 13.90
C THR A 47 -4.36 5.29 13.48
N LEU A 48 -4.75 6.57 13.46
CA LEU A 48 -3.84 7.68 13.28
C LEU A 48 -3.14 7.93 14.61
N ASP A 49 -1.85 7.66 14.64
CA ASP A 49 -1.03 7.91 15.82
C ASP A 49 -0.69 9.41 15.93
N PRO A 50 -0.57 9.95 17.16
CA PRO A 50 -0.32 11.36 17.39
C PRO A 50 1.07 11.78 16.90
N ILE A 51 1.19 13.04 16.50
CA ILE A 51 2.47 13.72 16.34
C ILE A 51 2.99 14.09 17.74
N ASP A 52 4.25 13.80 18.02
CA ASP A 52 4.89 14.15 19.29
C ASP A 52 4.85 15.67 19.53
N GLU A 53 4.43 16.10 20.73
CA GLU A 53 4.40 17.50 21.10
C GLU A 53 5.79 18.15 21.05
N ALA A 54 6.85 17.38 21.30
CA ALA A 54 8.25 17.82 21.25
C ALA A 54 8.83 17.90 19.83
N ALA A 55 8.06 17.53 18.80
CA ALA A 55 8.48 17.64 17.40
C ALA A 55 8.92 19.07 17.05
N THR A 56 10.11 19.19 16.45
CA THR A 56 10.73 20.46 16.09
C THR A 56 10.57 20.86 14.62
N PHE A 57 9.93 20.02 13.80
CA PHE A 57 9.68 20.26 12.38
C PHE A 57 8.41 21.11 12.15
N ASP A 58 8.29 21.70 10.96
CA ASP A 58 7.10 22.45 10.57
C ASP A 58 5.88 21.53 10.39
N ARG A 59 4.98 21.55 11.37
CA ARG A 59 3.73 20.76 11.34
C ARG A 59 2.78 21.15 10.23
N SER A 60 2.90 22.34 9.64
CA SER A 60 2.08 22.74 8.50
C SER A 60 2.33 21.86 7.27
N LEU A 61 3.47 21.16 7.24
CA LEU A 61 3.84 20.19 6.22
C LEU A 61 3.31 18.78 6.49
N CYS A 62 2.65 18.54 7.63
CA CYS A 62 1.99 17.29 7.98
C CYS A 62 0.46 17.48 8.05
N PRO A 63 -0.22 17.81 6.94
CA PRO A 63 -1.65 18.13 6.95
C PRO A 63 -2.52 16.88 7.16
N PHE A 64 -3.50 17.00 8.05
CA PHE A 64 -4.60 16.03 8.23
C PHE A 64 -5.79 16.71 8.94
N VAL A 65 -6.97 16.09 8.83
CA VAL A 65 -8.17 16.48 9.59
C VAL A 65 -8.71 15.26 10.31
N ASP A 66 -8.75 15.28 11.65
CA ASP A 66 -9.10 14.15 12.52
C ASP A 66 -10.33 13.34 12.05
N GLU A 67 -11.38 14.03 11.60
CA GLU A 67 -12.65 13.44 11.17
C GLU A 67 -12.53 12.47 9.98
N ASN A 68 -11.48 12.61 9.16
CA ASN A 68 -11.22 11.76 8.00
C ASN A 68 -10.41 10.50 8.34
N HIS A 69 -9.98 10.38 9.59
CA HIS A 69 -9.07 9.34 10.04
C HIS A 69 -9.72 8.39 11.06
N GLY A 70 -9.19 7.17 11.09
CA GLY A 70 -9.55 6.21 12.12
C GLY A 70 -8.69 6.37 13.36
N MET A 71 -9.25 6.09 14.54
CA MET A 71 -8.55 6.19 15.84
C MET A 71 -8.49 4.88 16.62
N SER A 72 -8.98 3.79 16.03
CA SER A 72 -9.13 2.50 16.73
C SER A 72 -8.96 1.27 15.84
N GLY A 73 -8.60 1.47 14.57
CA GLY A 73 -8.35 0.39 13.64
C GLY A 73 -6.98 -0.27 13.86
N PRO A 74 -6.78 -1.50 13.36
CA PRO A 74 -5.56 -2.25 13.63
C PRO A 74 -4.30 -1.68 12.96
N ILE A 75 -4.41 -0.97 11.83
CA ILE A 75 -3.25 -0.42 11.12
C ILE A 75 -2.92 0.96 11.68
N HIS A 76 -1.76 1.06 12.31
CA HIS A 76 -1.22 2.33 12.77
C HIS A 76 -0.58 3.08 11.59
N THR A 77 -0.93 4.35 11.48
CA THR A 77 -0.33 5.28 10.55
C THR A 77 0.18 6.50 11.29
N SER A 78 1.36 6.99 10.95
CA SER A 78 1.98 8.13 11.60
C SER A 78 2.87 8.91 10.65
N PHE A 79 3.12 10.18 10.97
CA PHE A 79 4.23 10.90 10.35
C PHE A 79 5.57 10.36 10.90
N ASN A 80 6.67 10.68 10.21
CA ASN A 80 8.00 10.42 10.75
C ASN A 80 8.19 11.21 12.07
N ASP A 81 9.02 10.71 12.98
CA ASP A 81 9.45 11.44 14.17
C ASP A 81 10.78 12.18 13.95
N THR A 82 11.39 11.97 12.79
CA THR A 82 12.68 12.53 12.36
C THR A 82 12.54 13.03 10.94
N PHE A 83 12.91 14.29 10.70
CA PHE A 83 12.92 14.93 9.39
C PHE A 83 14.29 15.53 9.13
N PHE A 84 14.74 15.50 7.88
CA PHE A 84 15.92 16.25 7.47
C PHE A 84 15.56 17.69 7.06
N PRO A 85 16.40 18.70 7.35
CA PRO A 85 16.14 20.07 6.91
C PRO A 85 15.94 20.20 5.40
N ILE A 86 16.61 19.36 4.61
CA ILE A 86 16.50 19.36 3.16
C ILE A 86 15.08 19.05 2.66
N GLU A 87 14.25 18.36 3.45
CA GLU A 87 12.89 18.03 3.05
C GLU A 87 12.02 19.29 2.91
N GLU A 88 12.18 20.26 3.82
CA GLU A 88 11.49 21.54 3.71
C GLU A 88 11.97 22.34 2.50
N ASP A 89 13.28 22.29 2.21
CA ASP A 89 13.87 22.97 1.06
C ASP A 89 13.33 22.40 -0.26
N PHE A 90 13.18 21.07 -0.36
CA PHE A 90 12.55 20.43 -1.51
C PHE A 90 11.10 20.87 -1.67
N ILE A 91 10.31 20.85 -0.58
CA ILE A 91 8.91 21.29 -0.63
C ILE A 91 8.80 22.75 -1.08
N LYS A 92 9.62 23.66 -0.54
CA LYS A 92 9.64 25.08 -0.93
C LYS A 92 10.01 25.24 -2.40
N ALA A 93 11.07 24.56 -2.85
CA ALA A 93 11.48 24.59 -4.25
C ALA A 93 10.36 24.08 -5.17
N PHE A 94 9.65 23.03 -4.78
CA PHE A 94 8.53 22.49 -5.56
C PHE A 94 7.33 23.43 -5.62
N ASP A 95 6.94 24.05 -4.50
CA ASP A 95 5.90 25.08 -4.48
C ASP A 95 6.24 26.22 -5.45
N GLU A 96 7.50 26.70 -5.43
CA GLU A 96 7.97 27.80 -6.27
C GLU A 96 7.97 27.44 -7.77
N VAL A 97 8.51 26.28 -8.14
CA VAL A 97 8.63 25.90 -9.56
C VAL A 97 7.31 25.45 -10.19
N THR A 98 6.39 24.89 -9.40
CA THR A 98 5.09 24.41 -9.91
C THR A 98 3.97 25.43 -9.78
N GLY A 99 4.11 26.41 -8.88
CA GLY A 99 3.02 27.31 -8.50
C GLY A 99 1.92 26.65 -7.65
N ILE A 100 2.11 25.40 -7.22
CA ILE A 100 1.14 24.64 -6.39
C ILE A 100 1.46 24.88 -4.91
N ALA A 101 1.38 26.13 -4.47
CA ALA A 101 1.64 26.48 -3.07
C ALA A 101 0.48 26.12 -2.14
N LYS A 102 -0.74 25.94 -2.68
CA LYS A 102 -1.92 25.57 -1.90
C LYS A 102 -1.92 24.06 -1.65
N ARG A 103 -1.45 23.68 -0.48
CA ARG A 103 -1.49 22.30 0.02
C ARG A 103 -2.92 21.83 0.32
N PRO A 104 -3.18 20.52 0.23
CA PRO A 104 -4.45 19.97 0.69
C PRO A 104 -4.51 20.13 2.21
N LYS A 105 -5.71 20.42 2.74
CA LYS A 105 -5.92 20.43 4.21
C LYS A 105 -5.75 19.04 4.80
N ASP A 106 -6.07 18.03 4.00
CA ASP A 106 -5.95 16.62 4.34
C ASP A 106 -5.86 15.84 3.02
N PRO A 107 -4.67 15.33 2.64
CA PRO A 107 -4.51 14.50 1.46
C PRO A 107 -5.42 13.26 1.48
N TYR A 108 -5.66 12.69 2.66
CA TYR A 108 -6.39 11.44 2.85
C TYR A 108 -7.90 11.60 2.77
N ALA A 109 -8.39 12.81 2.51
CA ALA A 109 -9.80 13.14 2.39
C ALA A 109 -10.35 13.01 0.95
N GLY A 110 -9.49 12.70 -0.04
CA GLY A 110 -9.87 12.49 -1.43
C GLY A 110 -9.26 13.47 -2.44
N ASP A 111 -8.43 14.42 -1.98
CA ASP A 111 -7.66 15.34 -2.83
C ASP A 111 -6.22 15.45 -2.31
N HIS A 112 -5.27 15.12 -3.17
CA HIS A 112 -3.86 14.95 -2.83
C HIS A 112 -2.95 15.99 -3.49
N ILE A 113 -3.50 16.96 -4.22
CA ILE A 113 -2.67 17.87 -5.02
C ILE A 113 -1.87 18.81 -4.12
N GLY A 114 -0.54 18.72 -4.19
CA GLY A 114 0.41 19.56 -3.45
C GLY A 114 1.58 18.77 -2.88
N PHE A 115 2.43 19.46 -2.12
CA PHE A 115 3.67 18.92 -1.54
C PHE A 115 3.61 18.91 -0.02
N TYR A 116 3.75 17.73 0.57
CA TYR A 116 3.61 17.51 2.02
C TYR A 116 4.34 16.25 2.48
N HIS A 117 4.59 16.16 3.78
CA HIS A 117 5.00 14.95 4.46
C HIS A 117 3.85 13.98 4.54
N THR A 118 4.06 12.75 4.10
CA THR A 118 3.04 11.71 4.12
C THR A 118 3.09 10.88 5.40
N LEU A 119 1.94 10.36 5.78
CA LEU A 119 1.82 9.26 6.71
C LEU A 119 2.53 8.01 6.19
N GLY A 120 3.01 7.25 7.16
CA GLY A 120 3.64 5.97 7.03
C GLY A 120 2.98 4.92 7.92
N SER A 121 3.00 3.65 7.52
CA SER A 121 2.48 2.53 8.30
C SER A 121 3.49 2.09 9.37
N ILE A 122 3.72 2.97 10.36
CA ILE A 122 4.61 2.76 11.51
C ILE A 122 3.83 3.11 12.77
N ALA A 123 3.92 2.25 13.78
CA ALA A 123 3.33 2.54 15.08
C ALA A 123 4.22 3.50 15.88
N ARG A 124 3.63 4.57 16.41
CA ARG A 124 4.24 5.48 17.41
C ARG A 124 3.70 5.24 18.81
N THR A 125 2.65 4.43 18.93
CA THR A 125 2.01 4.08 20.20
C THR A 125 1.98 2.57 20.42
N GLY A 126 1.68 2.17 21.66
CA GLY A 126 1.44 0.78 22.01
C GLY A 126 2.70 -0.12 22.00
N PRO A 127 2.50 -1.45 22.10
CA PRO A 127 3.59 -2.42 22.27
C PRO A 127 4.49 -2.59 21.03
N ASP A 128 4.07 -2.06 19.88
CA ASP A 128 4.80 -2.11 18.62
C ASP A 128 5.39 -0.75 18.20
N LYS A 129 5.48 0.21 19.13
CA LYS A 129 6.11 1.51 18.89
C LYS A 129 7.48 1.35 18.19
N GLY A 130 7.70 2.18 17.18
CA GLY A 130 8.88 2.20 16.32
C GLY A 130 8.88 1.15 15.22
N LYS A 131 7.90 0.22 15.19
CA LYS A 131 7.89 -0.88 14.22
C LYS A 131 6.85 -0.66 13.12
N ARG A 132 7.13 -1.26 11.96
CA ARG A 132 6.19 -1.39 10.83
C ARG A 132 4.81 -1.91 11.31
N SER A 133 3.75 -1.20 10.95
CA SER A 133 2.37 -1.65 11.09
C SER A 133 1.93 -2.33 9.79
N TYR A 134 1.67 -3.63 9.83
CA TYR A 134 1.34 -4.42 8.62
C TYR A 134 0.37 -5.56 8.94
N ALA A 135 -0.28 -6.09 7.90
CA ALA A 135 -1.47 -6.93 8.05
C ALA A 135 -1.27 -8.16 8.96
N ALA A 136 -0.13 -8.86 8.88
CA ALA A 136 0.08 -10.02 9.73
C ALA A 136 0.28 -9.64 11.21
N ARG A 137 0.95 -8.52 11.47
CA ARG A 137 1.16 -8.04 12.86
C ARG A 137 -0.12 -7.49 13.47
N THR A 138 -0.98 -6.86 12.70
CA THR A 138 -2.10 -6.09 13.26
C THR A 138 -3.47 -6.76 13.13
N TYR A 139 -3.70 -7.53 12.08
CA TYR A 139 -4.92 -8.33 11.93
C TYR A 139 -4.75 -9.75 12.43
N PHE A 140 -3.65 -10.42 12.08
CA PHE A 140 -3.46 -11.83 12.43
C PHE A 140 -2.92 -12.03 13.85
N ALA A 141 -1.75 -11.47 14.19
CA ALA A 141 -1.06 -11.79 15.44
C ALA A 141 -1.92 -11.60 16.72
N PRO A 142 -2.73 -10.53 16.87
CA PRO A 142 -3.60 -10.35 18.04
C PRO A 142 -4.72 -11.39 18.12
N ASN A 143 -5.02 -12.06 17.00
CA ASN A 143 -6.11 -13.01 16.84
C ASN A 143 -5.62 -14.45 16.62
N ALA A 144 -4.31 -14.70 16.67
CA ALA A 144 -3.71 -15.99 16.32
C ALA A 144 -4.12 -17.14 17.26
N GLN A 145 -4.57 -16.82 18.48
CA GLN A 145 -5.02 -17.81 19.47
C GLN A 145 -6.50 -18.22 19.31
N ARG A 146 -7.22 -17.63 18.35
CA ARG A 146 -8.63 -17.98 18.12
C ARG A 146 -8.73 -19.43 17.60
N PRO A 147 -9.51 -20.31 18.25
CA PRO A 147 -9.54 -21.73 17.89
C PRO A 147 -10.17 -22.01 16.51
N ASN A 148 -10.85 -21.02 15.92
CA ASN A 148 -11.47 -21.10 14.61
C ASN A 148 -10.66 -20.41 13.49
N LEU A 149 -9.42 -19.98 13.76
CA LEU A 149 -8.54 -19.36 12.78
C LEU A 149 -7.28 -20.20 12.60
N TYR A 150 -7.05 -20.66 11.37
CA TYR A 150 -5.88 -21.46 11.02
C TYR A 150 -5.06 -20.72 9.98
N VAL A 151 -3.75 -20.67 10.18
CA VAL A 151 -2.80 -20.13 9.21
C VAL A 151 -1.73 -21.17 8.96
N LEU A 152 -1.61 -21.60 7.71
CA LEU A 152 -0.57 -22.50 7.25
C LEU A 152 0.38 -21.73 6.33
N THR A 153 1.59 -21.46 6.81
CA THR A 153 2.65 -20.85 6.01
C THR A 153 3.38 -21.92 5.19
N GLU A 154 4.15 -21.48 4.19
CA GLU A 154 4.90 -22.39 3.30
C GLU A 154 3.99 -23.43 2.62
N ALA A 155 2.74 -23.01 2.35
CA ALA A 155 1.73 -23.78 1.64
C ALA A 155 1.40 -23.04 0.35
N THR A 156 1.90 -23.54 -0.77
CA THR A 156 1.69 -22.92 -2.09
C THR A 156 0.46 -23.55 -2.72
N VAL A 157 -0.60 -22.76 -2.89
CA VAL A 157 -1.81 -23.16 -3.63
C VAL A 157 -1.43 -23.44 -5.08
N SER A 158 -1.89 -24.57 -5.62
CA SER A 158 -1.67 -24.95 -7.01
C SER A 158 -2.91 -24.73 -7.86
N ARG A 159 -4.11 -24.97 -7.32
CA ARG A 159 -5.40 -24.72 -7.98
C ARG A 159 -6.57 -24.77 -7.00
N ILE A 160 -7.69 -24.22 -7.45
CA ILE A 160 -9.02 -24.34 -6.87
C ILE A 160 -9.72 -25.52 -7.55
N GLU A 161 -10.33 -26.40 -6.77
CA GLU A 161 -11.14 -27.49 -7.27
C GLU A 161 -12.57 -27.01 -7.52
N LEU A 162 -13.13 -27.40 -8.67
CA LEU A 162 -14.46 -26.98 -9.11
C LEU A 162 -15.38 -28.18 -9.34
N GLU A 163 -16.63 -28.05 -8.92
CA GLU A 163 -17.77 -28.84 -9.35
C GLU A 163 -18.69 -27.96 -10.20
N GLY A 164 -18.69 -28.18 -11.53
CA GLY A 164 -19.30 -27.23 -12.47
C GLY A 164 -18.64 -25.86 -12.36
N THR A 165 -19.41 -24.84 -11.97
CA THR A 165 -18.93 -23.48 -11.74
C THR A 165 -18.73 -23.14 -10.25
N THR A 166 -18.91 -24.11 -9.36
CA THR A 166 -18.81 -23.92 -7.90
C THR A 166 -17.42 -24.33 -7.42
N ALA A 167 -16.74 -23.44 -6.68
CA ALA A 167 -15.50 -23.77 -5.98
C ALA A 167 -15.77 -24.59 -4.72
N THR A 168 -15.13 -25.75 -4.59
CA THR A 168 -15.37 -26.69 -3.49
C THR A 168 -14.16 -26.83 -2.58
N ASP A 169 -12.95 -26.82 -3.14
CA ASP A 169 -11.74 -27.15 -2.41
C ASP A 169 -10.52 -26.38 -2.95
N VAL A 170 -9.42 -26.43 -2.21
CA VAL A 170 -8.14 -25.85 -2.61
C VAL A 170 -7.05 -26.90 -2.51
N SER A 171 -6.38 -27.16 -3.63
CA SER A 171 -5.20 -28.02 -3.70
C SER A 171 -3.93 -27.18 -3.51
N PHE A 172 -3.02 -27.67 -2.68
CA PHE A 172 -1.78 -26.96 -2.33
C PHE A 172 -0.64 -27.92 -2.02
N SER A 173 0.59 -27.42 -2.07
CA SER A 173 1.80 -28.16 -1.67
C SER A 173 2.34 -27.61 -0.37
N HIS A 174 2.71 -28.49 0.56
CA HIS A 174 3.35 -28.14 1.83
C HIS A 174 4.40 -29.19 2.19
N GLY A 175 5.63 -28.77 2.53
CA GLY A 175 6.73 -29.70 2.82
C GLY A 175 7.00 -30.71 1.68
N GLY A 176 6.81 -30.30 0.43
CA GLY A 176 6.99 -31.14 -0.76
C GLY A 176 5.90 -32.19 -1.02
N LYS A 177 4.79 -32.16 -0.26
CA LYS A 177 3.66 -33.08 -0.40
C LYS A 177 2.41 -32.32 -0.84
N ALA A 178 1.59 -32.97 -1.66
CA ALA A 178 0.30 -32.43 -2.08
C ALA A 178 -0.79 -32.69 -1.03
N PHE A 179 -1.63 -31.69 -0.82
CA PHE A 179 -2.77 -31.70 0.09
C PHE A 179 -3.97 -31.01 -0.56
N THR A 180 -5.16 -31.28 -0.01
CA THR A 180 -6.41 -30.63 -0.40
C THR A 180 -7.14 -30.19 0.86
N ALA A 181 -7.56 -28.92 0.90
CA ALA A 181 -8.40 -28.36 1.95
C ALA A 181 -9.83 -28.20 1.43
N HIS A 182 -10.79 -28.80 2.14
CA HIS A 182 -12.20 -28.78 1.77
C HIS A 182 -12.92 -27.54 2.32
N ALA A 183 -13.62 -26.79 1.47
CA ALA A 183 -14.37 -25.60 1.86
C ALA A 183 -15.88 -25.91 1.94
N LYS A 184 -16.52 -25.53 3.06
CA LYS A 184 -17.98 -25.66 3.23
C LYS A 184 -18.75 -24.39 2.85
N GLY A 185 -18.06 -23.26 2.75
CA GLY A 185 -18.62 -21.96 2.44
C GLY A 185 -17.98 -21.43 1.18
N GLU A 186 -17.01 -20.53 1.34
CA GLU A 186 -16.39 -19.81 0.24
C GLU A 186 -14.89 -20.10 0.13
N VAL A 187 -14.38 -20.01 -1.11
CA VAL A 187 -12.95 -19.94 -1.41
C VAL A 187 -12.64 -18.50 -1.82
N ILE A 188 -11.82 -17.80 -1.03
CA ILE A 188 -11.45 -16.40 -1.28
C ILE A 188 -10.03 -16.35 -1.84
N VAL A 189 -9.87 -15.81 -3.04
CA VAL A 189 -8.57 -15.64 -3.70
C VAL A 189 -7.99 -14.27 -3.36
N SER A 190 -6.91 -14.27 -2.58
CA SER A 190 -6.21 -13.05 -2.13
C SER A 190 -4.71 -13.12 -2.41
N CYS A 191 -4.33 -13.65 -3.58
CA CYS A 191 -2.94 -13.87 -3.97
C CYS A 191 -2.29 -12.63 -4.62
N GLY A 192 -2.97 -11.48 -4.62
CA GLY A 192 -2.51 -10.24 -5.24
C GLY A 192 -2.71 -10.22 -6.77
N ALA A 193 -2.45 -9.06 -7.38
CA ALA A 193 -2.75 -8.80 -8.80
C ALA A 193 -2.02 -9.73 -9.79
N ILE A 194 -0.85 -10.28 -9.40
CA ILE A 194 -0.06 -11.17 -10.26
C ILE A 194 -0.45 -12.64 -10.10
N GLN A 195 -0.57 -13.12 -8.86
CA GLN A 195 -0.77 -14.56 -8.62
C GLN A 195 -2.24 -14.96 -8.57
N SER A 196 -3.17 -14.04 -8.29
CA SER A 196 -4.61 -14.35 -8.33
C SER A 196 -5.08 -14.79 -9.72
N PRO A 197 -4.79 -14.07 -10.83
CA PRO A 197 -5.17 -14.55 -12.16
C PRO A 197 -4.47 -15.86 -12.51
N GLN A 198 -3.19 -16.03 -12.14
CA GLN A 198 -2.47 -17.30 -12.35
C GLN A 198 -3.18 -18.48 -11.68
N ILE A 199 -3.60 -18.34 -10.42
CA ILE A 199 -4.31 -19.43 -9.72
C ILE A 199 -5.67 -19.69 -10.36
N LEU A 200 -6.39 -18.67 -10.82
CA LEU A 200 -7.65 -18.84 -11.55
C LEU A 200 -7.42 -19.62 -12.86
N GLU A 201 -6.42 -19.25 -13.65
CA GLU A 201 -6.07 -19.94 -14.91
C GLU A 201 -5.65 -21.40 -14.67
N LEU A 202 -4.81 -21.66 -13.67
CA LEU A 202 -4.42 -23.03 -13.28
C LEU A 202 -5.60 -23.87 -12.76
N SER A 203 -6.69 -23.22 -12.34
CA SER A 203 -7.94 -23.85 -11.95
C SER A 203 -8.90 -24.08 -13.12
N GLY A 204 -8.52 -23.66 -14.34
CA GLY A 204 -9.34 -23.70 -15.54
C GLY A 204 -10.35 -22.55 -15.64
N ILE A 205 -10.13 -21.43 -14.94
CA ILE A 205 -10.93 -20.21 -15.03
C ILE A 205 -10.09 -19.15 -15.74
N GLY A 206 -10.35 -18.91 -17.01
CA GLY A 206 -9.56 -17.94 -17.79
C GLY A 206 -9.76 -18.08 -19.29
N ASP A 207 -8.82 -17.52 -20.06
CA ASP A 207 -8.83 -17.63 -21.51
C ASP A 207 -8.63 -19.11 -21.93
N PRO A 208 -9.53 -19.71 -22.73
CA PRO A 208 -9.38 -21.06 -23.23
C PRO A 208 -8.07 -21.32 -23.98
N ASP A 209 -7.58 -20.36 -24.76
CA ASP A 209 -6.38 -20.52 -25.58
C ASP A 209 -5.11 -20.50 -24.71
N VAL A 210 -5.07 -19.62 -23.70
CA VAL A 210 -4.01 -19.59 -22.67
C VAL A 210 -4.01 -20.91 -21.88
N SER A 211 -5.19 -21.33 -21.43
CA SER A 211 -5.36 -22.57 -20.66
C SER A 211 -4.88 -23.79 -21.45
N GLN A 212 -5.31 -23.91 -22.71
CA GLN A 212 -4.93 -25.01 -23.59
C GLN A 212 -3.42 -25.02 -23.86
N SER A 213 -2.82 -23.85 -24.11
CA SER A 213 -1.37 -23.71 -24.34
C SER A 213 -0.54 -24.13 -23.12
N ALA A 214 -1.08 -23.92 -21.92
CA ALA A 214 -0.50 -24.37 -20.65
C ALA A 214 -0.84 -25.83 -20.28
N GLY A 215 -1.61 -26.55 -21.10
CA GLY A 215 -2.04 -27.93 -20.83
C GLY A 215 -3.10 -28.05 -19.73
N VAL A 216 -3.84 -26.97 -19.46
CA VAL A 216 -4.94 -26.91 -18.48
C VAL A 216 -6.27 -26.96 -19.21
N ALA A 217 -7.20 -27.78 -18.72
CA ALA A 217 -8.57 -27.78 -19.25
C ALA A 217 -9.31 -26.51 -18.81
N CYS A 218 -9.75 -25.70 -19.77
CA CYS A 218 -10.64 -24.58 -19.49
C CYS A 218 -12.02 -25.09 -19.07
N ARG A 219 -12.44 -24.74 -17.86
CA ARG A 219 -13.73 -25.11 -17.24
C ARG A 219 -14.71 -23.94 -17.28
N VAL A 220 -14.19 -22.73 -17.08
CA VAL A 220 -14.96 -21.48 -17.11
C VAL A 220 -14.20 -20.49 -17.98
N ALA A 221 -14.72 -20.26 -19.18
CA ALA A 221 -14.11 -19.32 -20.11
C ALA A 221 -14.29 -17.88 -19.63
N ASN A 222 -13.19 -17.16 -19.43
CA ASN A 222 -13.19 -15.74 -19.10
C ASN A 222 -11.91 -15.07 -19.61
N LEU A 223 -12.04 -14.32 -20.71
CA LEU A 223 -10.93 -13.63 -21.37
C LEU A 223 -10.35 -12.47 -20.54
N ALA A 224 -11.05 -11.99 -19.51
CA ALA A 224 -10.55 -10.88 -18.69
C ALA A 224 -9.52 -11.32 -17.65
N ILE A 225 -9.46 -12.61 -17.30
CA ILE A 225 -8.48 -13.12 -16.34
C ILE A 225 -7.07 -12.95 -16.91
N GLY A 226 -6.17 -12.39 -16.09
CA GLY A 226 -4.78 -12.12 -16.49
C GLY A 226 -4.59 -10.86 -17.33
N ASN A 227 -5.67 -10.21 -17.76
CA ASN A 227 -5.64 -9.00 -18.59
C ASN A 227 -5.90 -7.72 -17.77
N ASN A 228 -5.77 -6.56 -18.42
CA ASN A 228 -5.94 -5.23 -17.81
C ASN A 228 -5.00 -4.97 -16.62
N LEU A 229 -3.76 -5.49 -16.69
CA LEU A 229 -2.72 -5.16 -15.71
C LEU A 229 -2.42 -3.66 -15.78
N GLN A 230 -2.52 -3.00 -14.62
CA GLN A 230 -2.19 -1.59 -14.44
C GLN A 230 -1.18 -1.48 -13.31
N ASP A 231 -0.25 -0.54 -13.46
CA ASP A 231 0.77 -0.24 -12.46
C ASP A 231 1.21 1.22 -12.56
N HIS A 232 1.79 1.74 -11.48
CA HIS A 232 2.44 3.05 -11.48
C HIS A 232 3.89 2.88 -11.97
N VAL A 233 4.20 3.50 -13.11
CA VAL A 233 5.57 3.49 -13.63
C VAL A 233 6.46 4.37 -12.75
N LEU A 234 7.49 3.77 -12.17
CA LEU A 234 8.46 4.46 -11.33
C LEU A 234 9.69 4.88 -12.15
N SER A 235 10.11 6.13 -12.00
CA SER A 235 11.40 6.63 -12.49
C SER A 235 12.15 7.32 -11.35
N GLY A 236 13.47 7.14 -11.31
CA GLY A 236 14.34 7.68 -10.27
C GLY A 236 15.28 8.74 -10.83
N VAL A 237 15.41 9.85 -10.11
CA VAL A 237 16.42 10.88 -10.37
C VAL A 237 17.21 11.09 -9.08
N GLY A 238 18.54 11.10 -9.19
CA GLY A 238 19.44 11.35 -8.08
C GLY A 238 20.21 12.65 -8.30
N TRP A 239 20.47 13.37 -7.21
CA TRP A 239 21.28 14.58 -7.21
C TRP A 239 22.38 14.46 -6.18
N GLU A 240 23.56 14.99 -6.50
CA GLU A 240 24.65 15.10 -5.55
C GLU A 240 24.35 16.23 -4.55
N MET A 241 24.50 15.92 -3.26
CA MET A 241 24.29 16.87 -2.19
C MET A 241 25.60 17.58 -1.84
N LYS A 242 25.49 18.85 -1.42
CA LYS A 242 26.63 19.56 -0.83
C LYS A 242 27.12 18.83 0.42
N GLU A 243 28.43 18.88 0.66
CA GLU A 243 29.05 18.32 1.85
C GLU A 243 28.39 18.87 3.13
N GLY A 244 28.15 17.99 4.10
CA GLY A 244 27.52 18.32 5.38
C GLY A 244 25.98 18.30 5.37
N ILE A 245 25.34 18.10 4.21
CA ILE A 245 23.89 17.87 4.17
C ILE A 245 23.60 16.39 4.48
N LEU A 246 22.83 16.15 5.54
CA LEU A 246 22.42 14.81 5.92
C LEU A 246 21.31 14.28 5.01
N THR A 247 21.48 13.05 4.57
CA THR A 247 20.49 12.24 3.85
C THR A 247 20.48 10.83 4.44
N LEU A 248 19.58 9.96 3.96
CA LEU A 248 19.64 8.53 4.33
C LEU A 248 20.97 7.86 3.96
N ASP A 249 21.71 8.36 2.96
CA ASP A 249 23.04 7.84 2.61
C ASP A 249 24.02 7.95 3.77
N SER A 250 23.79 8.88 4.71
CA SER A 250 24.60 9.01 5.92
C SER A 250 24.58 7.75 6.80
N LEU A 251 23.56 6.89 6.68
CA LEU A 251 23.49 5.59 7.36
C LEU A 251 24.49 4.56 6.80
N ALA A 252 25.16 4.85 5.68
CA ALA A 252 26.27 4.03 5.21
C ALA A 252 27.51 4.14 6.12
N ASP A 253 27.63 5.23 6.90
CA ASP A 253 28.65 5.36 7.94
C ASP A 253 28.29 4.45 9.14
N PRO A 254 29.17 3.51 9.54
CA PRO A 254 28.92 2.60 10.66
C PRO A 254 28.65 3.30 12.00
N ALA A 255 29.27 4.45 12.28
CA ALA A 255 29.06 5.19 13.52
C ALA A 255 27.66 5.84 13.55
N VAL A 256 27.20 6.37 12.41
CA VAL A 256 25.85 6.92 12.26
C VAL A 256 24.81 5.80 12.38
N MET A 257 25.04 4.67 11.70
CA MET A 257 24.17 3.49 11.84
C MET A 257 24.11 2.98 13.29
N GLN A 258 25.25 2.91 13.98
CA GLN A 258 25.29 2.46 15.38
C GLN A 258 24.51 3.42 16.31
N ALA A 259 24.66 4.73 16.11
CA ALA A 259 23.88 5.72 16.85
C ALA A 259 22.37 5.58 16.58
N ALA A 260 21.99 5.40 15.31
CA ALA A 260 20.60 5.18 14.91
C ALA A 260 20.01 3.89 15.49
N GLN A 261 20.79 2.79 15.51
CA GLN A 261 20.40 1.53 16.15
C GLN A 261 20.21 1.69 17.65
N LYS A 262 21.13 2.40 18.31
CA LYS A 262 21.03 2.68 19.75
C LYS A 262 19.74 3.45 20.06
N GLN A 263 19.47 4.54 19.34
CA GLN A 263 18.24 5.33 19.50
C GLN A 263 16.98 4.48 19.24
N PHE A 264 17.00 3.62 18.22
CA PHE A 264 15.89 2.71 17.95
C PHE A 264 15.63 1.73 19.11
N ILE A 265 16.69 1.17 19.70
CA ILE A 265 16.58 0.19 20.80
C ILE A 265 16.12 0.86 22.10
N GLU A 266 16.69 2.02 22.42
CA GLU A 266 16.44 2.73 23.68
C GLU A 266 15.09 3.47 23.67
N ASP A 267 14.80 4.18 22.58
CA ASP A 267 13.69 5.14 22.52
C ASP A 267 12.56 4.72 21.57
N GLN A 268 12.81 3.72 20.72
CA GLN A 268 11.90 3.31 19.63
C GLN A 268 11.59 4.49 18.70
N SER A 269 12.61 5.32 18.43
CA SER A 269 12.56 6.53 17.62
C SER A 269 13.76 6.63 16.68
N GLY A 270 13.78 7.68 15.84
CA GLY A 270 14.95 8.03 15.03
C GLY A 270 14.86 7.56 13.58
N PRO A 271 15.95 7.67 12.81
CA PRO A 271 15.92 7.45 11.37
C PRO A 271 15.53 6.02 10.95
N LEU A 272 15.69 5.02 11.83
CA LEU A 272 15.28 3.63 11.56
C LEU A 272 13.78 3.38 11.76
N THR A 273 13.05 4.33 12.33
CA THR A 273 11.59 4.30 12.47
C THR A 273 10.91 5.19 11.43
N SER A 274 11.64 5.60 10.39
CA SER A 274 11.13 6.47 9.33
C SER A 274 10.83 5.67 8.06
N VAL A 275 9.80 6.06 7.33
CA VAL A 275 9.31 5.38 6.12
C VAL A 275 10.23 5.62 4.91
N SER A 276 10.83 6.81 4.88
CA SER A 276 12.09 7.19 4.26
C SER A 276 12.29 8.67 4.62
N SER A 277 13.52 9.17 4.64
CA SER A 277 13.78 10.60 4.79
C SER A 277 13.58 11.29 3.46
N THR A 278 12.95 12.45 3.43
CA THR A 278 12.45 13.14 2.23
C THR A 278 11.18 12.51 1.68
N HIS A 279 10.15 12.44 2.52
CA HIS A 279 8.80 12.21 2.01
C HIS A 279 8.17 13.55 1.65
N CYS A 280 8.33 13.93 0.40
CA CYS A 280 7.49 14.95 -0.24
C CYS A 280 6.65 14.18 -1.26
N ASN A 281 5.40 13.90 -0.93
CA ASN A 281 4.50 13.38 -1.95
C ASN A 281 4.02 14.54 -2.80
N ALA A 282 3.99 14.32 -4.11
CA ALA A 282 3.49 15.27 -5.08
C ALA A 282 2.53 14.53 -5.99
N ILE A 283 1.24 14.86 -5.89
CA ILE A 283 0.30 14.52 -6.95
C ILE A 283 0.13 15.79 -7.78
N LEU A 284 0.67 15.75 -8.98
CA LEU A 284 0.52 16.83 -9.94
C LEU A 284 -0.72 16.54 -10.78
N PRO A 285 -1.54 17.56 -11.12
CA PRO A 285 -2.47 17.38 -12.21
C PRO A 285 -1.67 16.94 -13.44
N LEU A 286 -2.28 16.13 -14.31
CA LEU A 286 -1.69 15.83 -15.62
C LEU A 286 -1.60 17.16 -16.40
N VAL A 287 -0.50 17.89 -16.25
CA VAL A 287 -0.36 19.25 -16.77
C VAL A 287 -0.32 19.16 -18.29
N SER A 288 -1.36 19.69 -18.95
CA SER A 288 -1.31 20.31 -20.27
C SER A 288 -0.36 19.68 -21.29
N MET A 289 -0.71 18.52 -21.85
CA MET A 289 -0.28 18.28 -23.23
C MET A 289 -0.87 19.40 -24.10
N PRO A 290 -0.12 20.00 -25.04
CA PRO A 290 -0.70 20.87 -26.05
C PRO A 290 -1.94 20.19 -26.64
N LYS A 291 -3.02 20.96 -26.86
CA LYS A 291 -4.31 20.42 -27.35
C LYS A 291 -4.15 19.48 -28.55
N GLU A 292 -3.15 19.73 -29.40
CA GLU A 292 -2.78 18.94 -30.58
C GLU A 292 -2.38 17.49 -30.29
N GLU A 293 -1.85 17.19 -29.09
CA GLU A 293 -1.47 15.83 -28.69
C GLU A 293 -2.61 15.07 -27.98
N GLN A 294 -3.64 15.79 -27.53
CA GLN A 294 -4.83 15.17 -26.93
C GLN A 294 -5.78 14.60 -27.99
N ASP A 295 -5.92 15.29 -29.13
CA ASP A 295 -6.83 14.91 -30.22
C ASP A 295 -6.31 13.74 -31.08
N ASN A 296 -5.01 13.40 -30.98
CA ASN A 296 -4.36 12.36 -31.80
C ASN A 296 -4.18 11.02 -31.11
N ARG A 297 -4.76 10.80 -29.92
CA ARG A 297 -4.74 9.45 -29.33
C ARG A 297 -5.79 8.56 -30.01
N PRO A 298 -5.42 7.37 -30.52
CA PRO A 298 -6.42 6.35 -30.80
C PRO A 298 -7.14 6.08 -29.49
N ARG A 299 -8.47 6.23 -29.50
CA ARG A 299 -9.31 5.77 -28.39
C ARG A 299 -9.04 4.27 -28.24
N GLN A 300 -8.42 3.88 -27.15
CA GLN A 300 -8.36 2.49 -26.73
C GLN A 300 -9.69 2.09 -26.11
#